data_AF-A0A955QMB3-F1
#
_entry.id   AF-A0A955QMB3-F1
#
_cell.length_a   1.000
_cell.length_b   1.000
_cell.length_c   1.000
_cell.angle_alpha   90.00
_cell.angle_beta   90.00
_cell.angle_gamma   90.00
#
_symmetry.space_group_name_H-M   'P 1'
#
loop_
_entity.id
_entity.type
_entity.pdbx_description
1 polymer ?
#
loop_
_entity_poly.entity_id
_entity_poly.type
_entity_poly.pdbx_seq_one_letter_code
_entity_poly.pdbx_strand_id
1 'polypeptide(L)'
;DPAAVVYDGIIAAKARKVDVVLIDTAGRLHTKVNLMDELRKIKRIIQREVPEGPHEVLLVLDGTLGQNAIAQARQFHESLGVTGLALTKLDGTARGGVVVAIVEELGLPIRLIGVGETAEDLQDFQAEAFVNALLP
;
A
#
# COMPACT_ATOMS: atom_id res chain seq x y z
N ASP A 1 18.20 7.43 9.17
CA ASP A 1 18.01 7.36 7.71
C ASP A 1 17.26 6.07 7.38
N PRO A 2 15.97 6.13 7.03
CA PRO A 2 15.16 4.94 6.78
C PRO A 2 15.73 4.03 5.68
N ALA A 3 16.41 4.62 4.69
CA ALA A 3 17.06 3.84 3.63
C ALA A 3 18.21 2.96 4.15
N ALA A 4 18.91 3.36 5.22
CA ALA A 4 19.96 2.55 5.85
C ALA A 4 19.36 1.34 6.58
N VAL A 5 18.24 1.53 7.29
CA VAL A 5 17.52 0.44 7.96
C VAL A 5 17.04 -0.61 6.95
N VAL A 6 16.53 -0.16 5.80
CA VAL A 6 16.12 -1.05 4.71
C VAL A 6 17.30 -1.82 4.13
N TYR A 7 18.44 -1.17 3.91
CA TYR A 7 19.66 -1.84 3.46
C TYR A 7 20.07 -2.96 4.43
N ASP A 8 20.20 -2.65 5.71
CA ASP A 8 20.61 -3.62 6.73
C ASP A 8 19.60 -4.77 6.84
N GLY A 9 18.31 -4.47 6.74
CA GLY A 9 17.23 -5.46 6.72
C GLY A 9 17.33 -6.44 5.56
N ILE A 10 17.62 -5.95 4.34
CA ILE A 10 17.80 -6.79 3.15
C ILE A 10 19.05 -7.68 3.29
N ILE A 11 20.17 -7.13 3.78
CA ILE A 11 21.39 -7.91 4.00
C ILE A 11 21.15 -9.01 5.03
N ALA A 12 20.47 -8.69 6.13
CA ALA A 12 20.11 -9.68 7.15
C ALA A 12 19.17 -10.76 6.60
N ALA A 13 18.17 -10.39 5.80
CA ALA A 13 17.23 -11.33 5.18
C ALA A 13 17.95 -12.30 4.23
N LYS A 14 18.87 -11.80 3.39
CA LYS A 14 19.71 -12.63 2.51
C LYS A 14 20.58 -13.61 3.30
N ALA A 15 21.26 -13.14 4.34
CA ALA A 15 22.12 -13.97 5.18
C ALA A 15 21.33 -15.09 5.90
N ARG A 16 20.10 -14.78 6.30
CA ARG A 16 19.18 -15.70 6.99
C ARG A 16 18.33 -16.54 6.04
N LYS A 17 18.42 -16.33 4.72
CA LYS A 17 17.58 -16.98 3.70
C LYS A 17 16.08 -16.84 3.98
N VAL A 18 15.66 -15.63 4.33
CA VAL A 18 14.25 -15.30 4.54
C VAL A 18 13.55 -15.13 3.20
N ASP A 19 12.34 -15.64 3.07
CA ASP A 19 11.55 -15.57 1.83
C ASP A 19 10.93 -14.19 1.59
N VAL A 20 10.49 -13.51 2.67
CA VAL A 20 9.72 -12.25 2.59
C VAL A 20 10.29 -11.19 3.54
N VAL A 21 10.43 -9.96 3.03
CA VAL A 21 10.79 -8.78 3.82
C VAL A 21 9.68 -7.76 3.72
N LEU A 22 9.10 -7.38 4.86
CA LEU A 22 8.12 -6.30 4.97
C LEU A 22 8.83 -5.02 5.42
N ILE A 23 8.59 -3.92 4.72
CA ILE A 23 9.19 -2.62 5.00
C ILE A 23 8.06 -1.63 5.33
N ASP A 24 8.01 -1.20 6.59
CA ASP A 24 7.15 -0.09 6.99
C ASP A 24 7.80 1.25 6.62
N THR A 25 6.99 2.22 6.22
CA THR A 25 7.46 3.53 5.76
C THR A 25 6.59 4.66 6.29
N ALA A 26 7.15 5.88 6.35
CA ALA A 26 6.36 7.05 6.69
C ALA A 26 5.25 7.30 5.64
N GLY A 27 4.08 7.78 6.09
CA GLY A 27 2.91 8.02 5.21
C GLY A 27 2.30 9.42 5.28
N ARG A 28 2.92 10.36 6.00
CA ARG A 28 2.35 11.68 6.31
C ARG A 28 2.52 12.67 5.14
N LEU A 29 1.47 12.82 4.33
CA LEU A 29 1.48 13.61 3.09
C LEU A 29 1.64 15.14 3.27
N HIS A 30 1.48 15.69 4.47
CA HIS A 30 1.57 17.15 4.69
C HIS A 30 2.97 17.73 4.45
N THR A 31 4.01 16.89 4.38
CA THR A 31 5.39 17.25 4.01
C THR A 31 5.78 16.62 2.67
N LYS A 32 5.05 16.98 1.60
CA LYS A 32 5.04 16.29 0.30
C LYS A 32 6.42 16.03 -0.32
N VAL A 33 7.35 16.98 -0.30
CA VAL A 33 8.62 16.83 -1.04
C VAL A 33 9.57 15.88 -0.31
N ASN A 34 9.82 16.14 0.97
CA ASN A 34 10.78 15.36 1.77
C ASN A 34 10.37 13.88 1.89
N LEU A 35 9.06 13.62 2.05
CA LEU A 35 8.57 12.24 2.14
C LEU A 35 8.82 11.47 0.84
N MET A 36 8.45 12.04 -0.31
CA MET A 36 8.58 11.33 -1.58
C MET A 36 10.05 11.10 -1.96
N ASP A 37 10.95 12.04 -1.62
CA ASP A 37 12.39 11.88 -1.83
C ASP A 37 12.94 10.72 -0.98
N GLU A 38 12.51 10.61 0.28
CA GLU A 38 12.89 9.51 1.17
C GLU A 38 12.41 8.16 0.64
N LEU A 39 11.14 8.06 0.23
CA LEU A 39 10.58 6.82 -0.32
C LEU A 39 11.26 6.42 -1.65
N ARG A 40 11.58 7.39 -2.52
CA ARG A 40 12.36 7.12 -3.75
C ARG A 40 13.77 6.63 -3.42
N LYS A 41 14.40 7.17 -2.37
CA LYS A 41 15.70 6.70 -1.90
C LYS A 41 15.62 5.26 -1.39
N ILE A 42 14.59 4.91 -0.60
CA ILE A 42 14.33 3.53 -0.16
C ILE A 42 14.21 2.60 -1.38
N LYS A 43 13.37 2.95 -2.37
CA LYS A 43 13.21 2.16 -3.59
C LYS A 43 14.53 1.90 -4.32
N ARG A 44 15.38 2.92 -4.46
CA ARG A 44 16.71 2.79 -5.09
C ARG A 44 17.63 1.84 -4.33
N ILE A 45 17.60 1.86 -3.00
CA ILE A 45 18.37 0.93 -2.17
C ILE A 45 17.87 -0.50 -2.36
N ILE A 46 16.54 -0.71 -2.35
CA ILE A 46 15.95 -2.02 -2.62
C ILE A 46 16.43 -2.54 -3.98
N GLN A 47 16.31 -1.72 -5.04
CA GLN A 47 16.71 -2.08 -6.41
C GLN A 47 18.22 -2.35 -6.56
N ARG A 48 19.07 -1.70 -5.76
CA ARG A 48 20.50 -1.96 -5.78
C ARG A 48 20.83 -3.35 -5.24
N GLU A 49 20.15 -3.76 -4.17
CA GLU A 49 20.40 -5.05 -3.53
C GLU A 49 19.58 -6.18 -4.16
N VAL A 50 18.39 -5.88 -4.67
CA VAL A 50 17.44 -6.81 -5.27
C VAL A 50 16.95 -6.16 -6.58
N PRO A 51 17.60 -6.40 -7.73
CA PRO A 51 17.33 -5.71 -8.99
C PRO A 51 15.86 -5.74 -9.45
N GLU A 52 15.17 -6.85 -9.19
CA GLU A 52 13.75 -7.07 -9.48
C GLU A 52 12.79 -6.44 -8.44
N GLY A 53 13.33 -5.94 -7.33
CA GLY A 53 12.58 -5.39 -6.21
C GLY A 53 12.24 -3.89 -6.35
N PRO A 54 11.39 -3.35 -5.45
CA PRO A 54 10.47 -4.10 -4.60
C PRO A 54 9.46 -4.86 -5.46
N HIS A 55 9.21 -6.13 -5.11
CA HIS A 55 8.25 -6.99 -5.82
C HIS A 55 6.81 -6.49 -5.67
N GLU A 56 6.52 -5.84 -4.53
CA GLU A 56 5.23 -5.22 -4.25
C GLU A 56 5.43 -3.88 -3.55
N VAL A 57 4.68 -2.88 -4.00
CA VAL A 57 4.49 -1.60 -3.32
C VAL A 57 3.00 -1.48 -3.02
N LEU A 58 2.63 -1.86 -1.80
CA LEU A 58 1.25 -1.87 -1.34
C LEU A 58 0.89 -0.51 -0.73
N LEU A 59 -0.07 0.19 -1.32
CA LEU A 59 -0.58 1.45 -0.77
C LEU A 59 -1.79 1.16 0.12
N VAL A 60 -1.66 1.50 1.41
CA VAL A 60 -2.75 1.39 2.39
C VAL A 60 -3.59 2.67 2.34
N LEU A 61 -4.88 2.53 2.08
CA LEU A 61 -5.84 3.62 2.03
C LEU A 61 -6.95 3.41 3.06
N ASP A 62 -7.39 4.51 3.65
CA ASP A 62 -8.56 4.55 4.52
C ASP A 62 -9.81 4.74 3.66
N GLY A 63 -10.71 3.76 3.68
CA GLY A 63 -11.95 3.75 2.90
C GLY A 63 -12.92 4.88 3.25
N THR A 64 -12.72 5.58 4.37
CA THR A 64 -13.56 6.71 4.76
C THR A 64 -13.21 8.01 4.03
N LEU A 65 -11.99 8.12 3.46
CA LEU A 65 -11.39 9.37 2.98
C LEU A 65 -11.86 9.82 1.58
N GLY A 66 -12.76 9.10 0.91
CA GLY A 66 -13.42 9.58 -0.31
C GLY A 66 -12.43 10.00 -1.41
N GLN A 67 -12.70 11.14 -2.06
CA GLN A 67 -11.87 11.71 -3.13
C GLN A 67 -10.44 12.08 -2.71
N ASN A 68 -10.19 12.31 -1.41
CA ASN A 68 -8.83 12.62 -0.94
C ASN A 68 -7.90 11.41 -1.06
N ALA A 69 -8.43 10.20 -0.90
CA ALA A 69 -7.67 8.96 -1.08
C ALA A 69 -7.17 8.81 -2.53
N ILE A 70 -8.00 9.21 -3.51
CA ILE A 70 -7.67 9.13 -4.94
C ILE A 70 -6.48 10.02 -5.28
N ALA A 71 -6.53 11.30 -4.88
CA ALA A 71 -5.44 12.24 -5.15
C ALA A 71 -4.13 11.82 -4.49
N GLN A 72 -4.19 11.29 -3.26
CA GLN A 72 -3.04 10.75 -2.56
C GLN A 72 -2.45 9.54 -3.29
N ALA A 73 -3.30 8.61 -3.70
CA ALA A 73 -2.88 7.39 -4.35
C ALA A 73 -2.22 7.64 -5.71
N ARG A 74 -2.72 8.60 -6.49
CA ARG A 74 -2.08 9.06 -7.73
C ARG A 74 -0.65 9.55 -7.46
N GLN A 75 -0.47 10.41 -6.46
CA GLN A 75 0.84 10.99 -6.14
C GLN A 75 1.86 9.92 -5.70
N PHE A 76 1.43 8.93 -4.90
CA PHE A 76 2.29 7.80 -4.53
C PHE A 76 2.62 6.91 -5.72
N HIS A 77 1.62 6.60 -6.55
CA HIS A 77 1.81 5.77 -7.72
C HIS A 77 2.81 6.38 -8.70
N GLU A 78 2.69 7.67 -9.01
CA GLU A 78 3.61 8.39 -9.91
C GLU A 78 5.06 8.37 -9.40
N SER A 79 5.27 8.41 -8.10
CA SER A 79 6.63 8.48 -7.53
C SER A 79 7.26 7.13 -7.23
N LEU A 80 6.46 6.13 -6.84
CA LEU A 80 6.95 4.84 -6.34
C LEU A 80 6.57 3.65 -7.22
N GLY A 81 5.59 3.80 -8.11
CA GLY A 81 5.03 2.69 -8.86
C GLY A 81 4.31 1.72 -7.93
N VAL A 82 3.23 2.19 -7.31
CA VAL A 82 2.34 1.35 -6.48
C VAL A 82 1.83 0.18 -7.33
N THR A 83 1.87 -1.04 -6.80
CA THR A 83 1.50 -2.27 -7.52
C THR A 83 0.19 -2.88 -7.02
N GLY A 84 -0.28 -2.45 -5.85
CA GLY A 84 -1.52 -2.94 -5.26
C GLY A 84 -2.04 -2.02 -4.16
N LEU A 85 -3.30 -2.20 -3.81
CA LEU A 85 -4.00 -1.42 -2.79
C LEU A 85 -4.43 -2.31 -1.62
N ALA A 86 -4.34 -1.77 -0.40
CA ALA A 86 -5.00 -2.32 0.77
C ALA A 86 -5.99 -1.28 1.31
N LEU A 87 -7.26 -1.65 1.46
CA LEU A 87 -8.31 -0.74 1.88
C LEU A 87 -8.74 -1.06 3.29
N THR A 88 -8.71 -0.09 4.18
CA THR A 88 -9.00 -0.30 5.62
C THR A 88 -10.23 0.48 6.05
N LYS A 89 -10.77 0.15 7.22
CA LYS A 89 -11.94 0.79 7.85
C LYS A 89 -13.24 0.67 7.04
N LEU A 90 -13.42 -0.48 6.40
CA LEU A 90 -14.63 -0.75 5.61
C LEU A 90 -15.83 -1.15 6.48
N ASP A 91 -15.59 -1.50 7.75
CA ASP A 91 -16.60 -1.73 8.79
C ASP A 91 -17.37 -0.46 9.17
N GLY A 92 -16.71 0.69 9.13
CA GLY A 92 -17.24 1.94 9.69
C GLY A 92 -18.13 2.76 8.75
N THR A 93 -18.21 2.49 7.44
CA THR A 93 -18.94 3.38 6.51
C THR A 93 -19.56 2.72 5.27
N ALA A 94 -20.79 3.13 4.95
CA ALA A 94 -21.54 2.82 3.72
C ALA A 94 -20.97 3.53 2.47
N ARG A 95 -19.65 3.43 2.24
CA ARG A 95 -18.93 4.14 1.17
C ARG A 95 -18.11 3.22 0.27
N GLY A 96 -18.53 1.96 0.07
CA GLY A 96 -17.88 1.06 -0.88
C GLY A 96 -17.79 1.60 -2.31
N GLY A 97 -18.61 2.60 -2.69
CA GLY A 97 -18.47 3.30 -3.96
C GLY A 97 -17.13 4.02 -4.16
N VAL A 98 -16.43 4.44 -3.10
CA VAL A 98 -15.08 5.04 -3.25
C VAL A 98 -14.06 4.00 -3.73
N VAL A 99 -14.24 2.75 -3.33
CA VAL A 99 -13.35 1.64 -3.70
C VAL A 99 -13.37 1.44 -5.21
N VAL A 100 -14.57 1.45 -5.80
CA VAL A 100 -14.77 1.36 -7.24
C VAL A 100 -14.07 2.53 -7.95
N ALA A 101 -14.26 3.76 -7.48
CA ALA A 101 -13.64 4.94 -8.07
C ALA A 101 -12.11 4.93 -8.00
N ILE A 102 -11.52 4.46 -6.89
CA ILE A 102 -10.06 4.35 -6.74
C ILE A 102 -9.49 3.33 -7.74
N VAL A 103 -10.14 2.17 -7.89
CA VAL A 103 -9.69 1.13 -8.82
C VAL A 103 -9.82 1.60 -10.26
N GLU A 104 -10.95 2.24 -10.61
CA GLU A 104 -11.17 2.78 -11.96
C GLU A 104 -10.13 3.84 -12.33
N GLU A 105 -9.83 4.76 -11.41
CA GLU A 105 -8.90 5.86 -11.65
C GLU A 105 -7.44 5.40 -11.75
N LEU A 106 -7.02 4.47 -10.90
CA LEU A 106 -5.61 4.07 -10.81
C LEU A 106 -5.28 2.83 -11.64
N GLY A 107 -6.28 2.03 -12.00
CA GLY A 107 -6.09 0.74 -12.67
C GLY A 107 -5.30 -0.28 -11.83
N LEU A 108 -5.27 -0.11 -10.51
CA LEU A 108 -4.51 -0.95 -9.58
C LEU A 108 -5.38 -2.02 -8.93
N PRO A 109 -4.87 -3.25 -8.75
CA PRO A 109 -5.61 -4.30 -8.06
C PRO A 109 -5.70 -4.01 -6.57
N ILE A 110 -6.86 -4.27 -5.98
CA ILE A 110 -6.99 -4.38 -4.53
C ILE A 110 -6.50 -5.76 -4.13
N ARG A 111 -5.54 -5.79 -3.19
CA ARG A 111 -4.99 -7.01 -2.61
C ARG A 111 -5.72 -7.39 -1.34
N LEU A 112 -5.93 -6.39 -0.48
CA LEU A 112 -6.39 -6.61 0.89
C LEU A 112 -7.52 -5.64 1.27
N ILE A 113 -8.39 -6.11 2.15
CA ILE A 113 -9.42 -5.33 2.80
C ILE A 113 -9.38 -5.52 4.32
N GLY A 114 -9.47 -4.43 5.07
CA GLY A 114 -9.57 -4.39 6.52
C GLY A 114 -11.00 -4.04 6.94
N VAL A 115 -11.68 -4.99 7.58
CA VAL A 115 -13.09 -4.90 8.00
C VAL A 115 -13.25 -4.87 9.53
N GLY A 116 -12.22 -4.40 10.24
CA GLY A 116 -12.19 -4.34 11.68
C GLY A 116 -10.81 -3.95 12.21
N GLU A 117 -10.58 -4.21 13.49
CA GLU A 117 -9.38 -3.76 14.23
C GLU A 117 -8.39 -4.89 14.54
N THR A 118 -8.81 -6.15 14.39
CA THR A 118 -7.99 -7.32 14.69
C THR A 118 -7.15 -7.74 13.49
N ALA A 119 -6.14 -8.60 13.72
CA ALA A 119 -5.31 -9.11 12.63
C ALA A 119 -6.13 -9.99 11.66
N GLU A 120 -7.12 -10.70 12.20
CA GLU A 120 -8.05 -11.56 11.47
C GLU A 120 -9.02 -10.77 10.59
N ASP A 121 -9.17 -9.46 10.83
CA ASP A 121 -10.03 -8.58 10.04
C ASP A 121 -9.36 -8.08 8.75
N LEU A 122 -8.07 -8.39 8.54
CA LEU A 122 -7.37 -8.15 7.28
C LEU A 122 -7.50 -9.38 6.37
N GLN A 123 -8.25 -9.23 5.28
CA GLN A 123 -8.61 -10.33 4.39
C GLN A 123 -8.17 -10.05 2.96
N ASP A 124 -7.96 -11.13 2.20
CA ASP A 124 -7.79 -11.04 0.76
C ASP A 124 -9.03 -10.43 0.10
N PHE A 125 -8.82 -9.53 -0.86
CA PHE A 125 -9.93 -8.95 -1.60
C PHE A 125 -10.58 -9.96 -2.53
N GLN A 126 -11.88 -10.19 -2.35
CA GLN A 126 -12.70 -10.98 -3.24
C GLN A 126 -13.81 -10.11 -3.83
N ALA A 127 -13.74 -9.86 -5.14
CA ALA A 127 -14.64 -8.94 -5.82
C ALA A 127 -16.12 -9.33 -5.67
N GLU A 128 -16.44 -10.62 -5.79
CA GLU A 128 -17.81 -11.13 -5.65
C GLU A 128 -18.34 -10.92 -4.23
N ALA A 129 -17.57 -11.31 -3.22
CA ALA A 129 -17.94 -11.09 -1.82
C ALA A 129 -18.10 -9.60 -1.49
N PHE A 130 -17.23 -8.75 -2.03
CA PHE A 130 -17.29 -7.31 -1.86
C PHE A 130 -18.55 -6.71 -2.50
N VAL A 131 -18.89 -7.09 -3.74
CA VAL A 131 -20.10 -6.63 -4.43
C VAL A 131 -21.36 -7.10 -3.71
N ASN A 132 -21.41 -8.36 -3.28
CA ASN A 132 -22.53 -8.91 -2.53
C ASN A 132 -22.72 -8.22 -1.17
N ALA A 133 -21.65 -7.76 -0.53
CA ALA A 133 -21.74 -6.97 0.70
C ALA A 133 -22.19 -5.51 0.43
N LEU A 134 -21.96 -4.99 -0.78
CA LEU A 134 -22.27 -3.61 -1.16
C LEU A 134 -23.70 -3.44 -1.69
N LEU A 135 -24.23 -4.45 -2.38
CA LEU A 135 -25.55 -4.44 -3.00
C LEU A 135 -26.49 -5.37 -2.21
N PRO A 136 -27.54 -4.84 -1.55
CA PRO A 136 -28.52 -5.65 -0.83
C PRO A 136 -29.41 -6.48 -1.77
#